data_AF-A0A3E1DW67-F1
#
_entry.id   AF-A0A3E1DW67-F1
#
_cell.length_a   1.000
_cell.length_b   1.000
_cell.length_c   1.000
_cell.angle_alpha   90.00
_cell.angle_beta   90.00
_cell.angle_gamma   90.00
#
_symmetry.space_group_name_H-M   'P 1'
#
loop_
_entity.id
_entity.type
_entity.pdbx_description
1 polymer ?
#
loop_
_entity_poly.entity_id
_entity_poly.type
_entity_poly.pdbx_seq_one_letter_code
_entity_poly.pdbx_strand_id
1 'polypeptide(L)'
;MPDLPHDQIRAALSGQPLFEDKTWQLSPEAWPVSPDQLAQLEAIGVACLEFHQALETLYLRSVAGKNLLRNKPLLAPWVADYLDRGKPADLIAHARDPQNRGAFPTVLRPDLLLTDDGFALTELDSVPGGIGLTAFLNRLYASAGGVLGENDAMVANFYASLAALRPETRNPFIALVVSDEAATYRPEMEWLAAQLQLQGKRVFCMRPEDIFPLGPQLCFDADGNPEKIDIIYRFFELFDLANVKTAKFIFEAWS
;
A
#
# COMPACT_ATOMS: atom_id res chain seq x y z
N MET A 1 12.28 -25.06 14.08
CA MET A 1 10.87 -25.15 13.64
C MET A 1 10.78 -26.34 12.70
N PRO A 2 9.68 -27.10 12.62
CA PRO A 2 9.59 -28.14 11.59
C PRO A 2 9.58 -27.45 10.23
N ASP A 3 10.57 -27.76 9.39
CA ASP A 3 10.69 -27.18 8.06
C ASP A 3 9.50 -27.62 7.20
N LEU A 4 8.95 -26.69 6.42
CA LEU A 4 7.85 -26.99 5.51
C LEU A 4 8.46 -27.63 4.25
N PRO A 5 8.05 -28.84 3.83
CA PRO A 5 8.68 -29.51 2.70
C PRO A 5 8.61 -28.68 1.43
N HIS A 6 9.73 -28.61 0.71
CA HIS A 6 9.86 -27.84 -0.53
C HIS A 6 8.71 -28.12 -1.52
N ASP A 7 8.32 -29.38 -1.70
CA ASP A 7 7.24 -29.77 -2.63
C ASP A 7 5.86 -29.28 -2.17
N GLN A 8 5.63 -29.18 -0.86
CA GLN A 8 4.39 -28.61 -0.32
C GLN A 8 4.32 -27.11 -0.60
N ILE A 9 5.43 -26.39 -0.43
CA ILE A 9 5.52 -24.95 -0.76
C ILE A 9 5.27 -24.73 -2.26
N ARG A 10 5.95 -25.53 -3.11
CA ARG A 10 5.79 -25.47 -4.57
C ARG A 10 4.34 -25.75 -4.98
N ALA A 11 3.70 -26.77 -4.42
CA ALA A 11 2.32 -27.11 -4.71
C ALA A 11 1.35 -25.99 -4.28
N ALA A 12 1.56 -25.39 -3.11
CA ALA A 12 0.74 -24.30 -2.60
C ALA A 12 0.81 -23.06 -3.52
N LEU A 13 2.02 -22.62 -3.89
CA LEU A 13 2.21 -21.45 -4.77
C LEU A 13 1.81 -21.72 -6.23
N SER A 14 1.81 -22.97 -6.67
CA SER A 14 1.29 -23.36 -7.99
C SER A 14 -0.24 -23.40 -8.02
N GLY A 15 -0.88 -23.80 -6.90
CA GLY A 15 -2.33 -23.82 -6.77
C GLY A 15 -2.95 -22.45 -6.53
N GLN A 16 -2.18 -21.50 -5.98
CA GLN A 16 -2.57 -20.11 -5.78
C GLN A 16 -1.46 -19.19 -6.29
N PRO A 17 -1.43 -18.86 -7.59
CA PRO A 17 -0.53 -17.85 -8.10
C PRO A 17 -0.88 -16.49 -7.47
N LEU A 18 0.13 -15.82 -6.92
CA LEU A 18 -0.01 -14.49 -6.30
C LEU A 18 0.60 -13.38 -7.17
N PHE A 19 1.38 -13.77 -8.18
CA PHE A 19 2.02 -12.86 -9.12
C PHE A 19 1.91 -13.44 -10.53
N GLU A 20 1.56 -12.61 -11.50
CA GLU A 20 1.44 -13.02 -12.91
C GLU A 20 2.83 -13.31 -13.49
N ASP A 21 2.97 -14.46 -14.15
CA ASP A 21 4.18 -14.90 -14.84
C ASP A 21 5.48 -14.87 -14.00
N LYS A 22 5.37 -15.02 -12.68
CA LYS A 22 6.52 -15.15 -11.77
C LYS A 22 6.70 -16.57 -11.27
N THR A 23 7.96 -16.92 -11.03
CA THR A 23 8.36 -18.15 -10.36
C THR A 23 9.14 -17.80 -9.09
N TRP A 24 9.08 -18.69 -8.10
CA TRP A 24 9.67 -18.46 -6.79
C TRP A 24 10.93 -19.31 -6.61
N GLN A 25 11.96 -18.70 -6.05
CA GLN A 25 13.05 -19.43 -5.39
C GLN A 25 12.61 -19.69 -3.96
N LEU A 26 12.54 -20.96 -3.58
CA LEU A 26 11.92 -21.40 -2.33
C LEU A 26 12.97 -21.91 -1.36
N SER A 27 12.82 -21.56 -0.08
CA SER A 27 13.54 -22.16 1.03
C SER A 27 12.55 -22.92 1.90
N PRO A 28 12.81 -24.19 2.27
CA PRO A 28 12.02 -24.89 3.29
C PRO A 28 12.31 -24.38 4.71
N GLU A 29 13.47 -23.74 4.91
CA GLU A 29 13.88 -23.14 6.16
C GLU A 29 13.32 -21.72 6.27
N ALA A 30 12.57 -21.46 7.34
CA ALA A 30 12.10 -20.12 7.67
C ALA A 30 13.25 -19.22 8.12
N TRP A 31 13.17 -17.93 7.81
CA TRP A 31 14.14 -16.95 8.29
C TRP A 31 13.85 -16.60 9.76
N PRO A 32 14.73 -16.95 10.72
CA PRO A 32 14.50 -16.64 12.12
C PRO A 32 14.72 -15.14 12.38
N VAL A 33 13.79 -14.53 13.11
CA VAL A 33 13.90 -13.14 13.59
C VAL A 33 14.08 -13.19 15.10
N SER A 34 15.17 -12.62 15.61
CA SER A 34 15.41 -12.52 17.06
C SER A 34 14.47 -11.49 17.70
N PRO A 35 14.23 -11.54 19.02
CA PRO A 35 13.45 -10.52 19.72
C PRO A 35 14.00 -9.09 19.52
N ASP A 36 15.33 -8.94 19.49
CA ASP A 36 15.97 -7.64 19.25
C ASP A 36 15.74 -7.15 17.82
N GLN A 37 15.81 -8.05 16.83
CA GLN A 37 15.48 -7.72 15.44
C GLN A 37 14.01 -7.35 15.28
N LEU A 38 13.10 -8.04 15.97
CA LEU A 38 11.68 -7.69 15.95
C LEU A 38 11.43 -6.29 16.51
N ALA A 39 12.04 -5.96 17.65
CA ALA A 39 11.94 -4.61 18.23
C ALA A 39 12.52 -3.53 17.28
N GLN A 40 13.60 -3.84 16.55
CA GLN A 40 14.12 -2.94 15.52
C GLN A 40 13.15 -2.77 14.34
N LEU A 41 12.52 -3.85 13.85
CA LEU A 41 11.53 -3.78 12.77
C LEU A 41 10.32 -2.92 13.16
N GLU A 42 9.84 -3.06 14.39
CA GLU A 42 8.75 -2.22 14.93
C GLU A 42 9.16 -0.73 14.98
N ALA A 43 10.37 -0.45 15.47
CA ALA A 43 10.91 0.92 15.51
C ALA A 43 11.11 1.52 14.11
N ILE A 44 11.56 0.72 13.14
CA ILE A 44 11.68 1.13 11.72
C ILE A 44 10.31 1.47 11.16
N GLY A 45 9.27 0.68 11.44
CA GLY A 45 7.91 0.97 11.00
C GLY A 45 7.41 2.33 11.48
N VAL A 46 7.66 2.67 12.75
CA VAL A 46 7.35 4.00 13.31
C VAL A 46 8.15 5.09 12.59
N ALA A 47 9.46 4.89 12.41
CA ALA A 47 10.34 5.86 11.76
C ALA A 47 9.94 6.12 10.29
N CYS A 48 9.44 5.11 9.57
CA CYS A 48 8.94 5.28 8.19
C CYS A 48 7.74 6.23 8.13
N LEU A 49 6.80 6.14 9.08
CA LEU A 49 5.68 7.08 9.15
C LEU A 49 6.14 8.49 9.52
N GLU A 50 7.03 8.61 10.52
CA GLU A 50 7.60 9.90 10.92
C GLU A 50 8.38 10.56 9.77
N PHE A 51 9.07 9.76 8.94
CA PHE A 51 9.74 10.24 7.74
C PHE A 51 8.76 10.87 6.74
N HIS A 52 7.63 10.24 6.45
CA HIS A 52 6.60 10.82 5.59
C HIS A 52 6.00 12.12 6.15
N GLN A 53 5.76 12.18 7.47
CA GLN A 53 5.29 13.38 8.15
C GLN A 53 6.30 14.53 8.07
N ALA A 54 7.58 14.22 8.26
CA ALA A 54 8.67 15.18 8.12
C ALA A 54 8.81 15.66 6.67
N LEU A 55 8.67 14.76 5.68
CA LEU A 55 8.73 15.08 4.26
C LEU A 55 7.60 16.03 3.84
N GLU A 56 6.36 15.77 4.27
CA GLU A 56 5.22 16.69 4.05
C GLU A 56 5.52 18.07 4.65
N THR A 57 5.96 18.11 5.91
CA THR A 57 6.27 19.37 6.59
C THR A 57 7.36 20.15 5.87
N LEU A 58 8.42 19.47 5.44
CA LEU A 58 9.53 20.05 4.70
C LEU A 58 9.06 20.60 3.34
N TYR A 59 8.29 19.82 2.59
CA TYR A 59 7.75 20.21 1.28
C TYR A 59 6.82 21.42 1.40
N LEU A 60 5.81 21.38 2.27
CA LEU A 60 4.83 22.47 2.42
C LEU A 60 5.48 23.76 2.96
N ARG A 61 6.48 23.65 3.85
CA ARG A 61 7.24 24.84 4.29
C ARG A 61 8.12 25.40 3.18
N SER A 62 8.74 24.56 2.36
CA SER A 62 9.48 24.98 1.18
C SER A 62 8.60 25.76 0.21
N VAL A 63 7.42 25.21 -0.15
CA VAL A 63 6.45 25.85 -1.04
C VAL A 63 5.99 27.20 -0.47
N ALA A 64 5.73 27.27 0.83
CA ALA A 64 5.26 28.49 1.50
C ALA A 64 6.38 29.50 1.83
N GLY A 65 7.64 29.21 1.50
CA GLY A 65 8.78 30.06 1.87
C GLY A 65 8.96 30.22 3.39
N LYS A 66 8.53 29.24 4.19
CA LYS A 66 8.53 29.30 5.66
C LYS A 66 9.83 28.79 6.26
N ASN A 67 10.23 29.43 7.36
CA ASN A 67 11.41 29.04 8.11
C ASN A 67 11.29 27.62 8.69
N LEU A 68 12.34 26.80 8.53
CA LEU A 68 12.36 25.42 9.01
C LEU A 68 12.70 25.33 10.51
N LEU A 69 13.65 26.14 10.98
CA LEU A 69 14.08 26.14 12.37
C LEU A 69 13.30 27.17 13.18
N ARG A 70 13.16 26.93 14.49
CA ARG A 70 12.44 27.85 15.39
C ARG A 70 13.22 29.14 15.67
N ASN A 71 14.53 29.02 15.89
CA ASN A 71 15.36 30.10 16.45
C ASN A 71 16.45 30.60 15.50
N LYS A 72 16.50 30.10 14.25
CA LYS A 72 17.51 30.48 13.26
C LYS A 72 16.90 30.49 11.85
N PRO A 73 17.29 31.40 10.96
CA PRO A 73 16.90 31.33 9.56
C PRO A 73 17.45 30.06 8.88
N LEU A 74 16.56 29.25 8.32
CA LEU A 74 16.82 28.15 7.42
C LEU A 74 15.61 28.00 6.49
N LEU A 75 15.80 28.37 5.23
CA LEU A 75 14.86 28.10 4.14
C LEU A 75 15.45 27.01 3.26
N ALA A 76 14.58 26.22 2.61
CA ALA A 76 15.00 25.16 1.71
C ALA A 76 14.16 25.15 0.42
N PRO A 77 14.10 26.25 -0.35
CA PRO A 77 13.26 26.35 -1.56
C PRO A 77 13.56 25.24 -2.58
N TRP A 78 14.82 24.78 -2.60
CA TRP A 78 15.28 23.68 -3.45
C TRP A 78 14.48 22.38 -3.25
N VAL A 79 13.84 22.17 -2.09
CA VAL A 79 13.06 20.96 -1.82
C VAL A 79 11.83 20.91 -2.71
N ALA A 80 11.05 21.99 -2.74
CA ALA A 80 9.91 22.09 -3.65
C ALA A 80 10.39 22.02 -5.10
N ASP A 81 11.43 22.77 -5.45
CA ASP A 81 12.01 22.76 -6.79
C ASP A 81 12.49 21.37 -7.21
N TYR A 82 12.93 20.51 -6.29
CA TYR A 82 13.37 19.16 -6.60
C TYR A 82 12.17 18.21 -6.72
N LEU A 83 11.29 18.21 -5.72
CA LEU A 83 10.17 17.28 -5.65
C LEU A 83 9.09 17.55 -6.70
N ASP A 84 9.03 18.74 -7.26
CA ASP A 84 8.07 19.08 -8.33
C ASP A 84 8.61 18.80 -9.74
N ARG A 85 9.89 18.46 -9.89
CA ARG A 85 10.49 18.20 -11.22
C ARG A 85 9.78 17.06 -11.92
N GLY A 86 9.40 17.32 -13.18
CA GLY A 86 8.76 16.33 -14.05
C GLY A 86 7.30 16.04 -13.71
N LYS A 87 6.73 16.61 -12.64
CA LYS A 87 5.32 16.41 -12.30
C LYS A 87 4.43 17.35 -13.13
N PRO A 88 3.29 16.87 -13.64
CA PRO A 88 2.27 17.73 -14.24
C PRO A 88 1.76 18.78 -13.25
N ALA A 89 1.37 19.96 -13.77
CA ALA A 89 0.90 21.07 -12.94
C ALA A 89 -0.31 20.71 -12.07
N ASP A 90 -1.26 19.94 -12.61
CA ASP A 90 -2.46 19.52 -11.88
C ASP A 90 -2.13 18.56 -10.73
N LEU A 91 -1.13 17.69 -10.92
CA LEU A 91 -0.66 16.79 -9.86
C LEU A 91 0.04 17.58 -8.74
N ILE A 92 0.83 18.60 -9.09
CA ILE A 92 1.44 19.51 -8.10
C ILE A 92 0.36 20.28 -7.35
N ALA A 93 -0.67 20.78 -8.05
CA ALA A 93 -1.79 21.49 -7.43
C ALA A 93 -2.54 20.60 -6.44
N HIS A 94 -2.90 19.37 -6.85
CA HIS A 94 -3.52 18.39 -5.98
C HIS A 94 -2.65 18.06 -4.76
N ALA A 95 -1.35 17.78 -4.94
CA ALA A 95 -0.44 17.45 -3.84
C ALA A 95 -0.29 18.56 -2.79
N ARG A 96 -0.59 19.82 -3.15
CA ARG A 96 -0.52 20.98 -2.25
C ARG A 96 -1.86 21.38 -1.65
N ASP A 97 -2.95 20.72 -2.03
CA ASP A 97 -4.26 21.03 -1.50
C ASP A 97 -4.33 20.77 0.01
N PRO A 98 -4.90 21.69 0.81
CA PRO A 98 -5.04 21.50 2.25
C PRO A 98 -5.77 20.22 2.66
N GLN A 99 -6.67 19.68 1.83
CA GLN A 99 -7.40 18.43 2.10
C GLN A 99 -6.47 17.20 2.15
N ASN A 100 -5.32 17.25 1.48
CA ASN A 100 -4.34 16.17 1.49
C ASN A 100 -3.42 16.21 2.72
N ARG A 101 -3.51 17.25 3.54
CA ARG A 101 -2.61 17.41 4.67
C ARG A 101 -2.82 16.32 5.73
N GLY A 102 -1.76 15.59 6.04
CA GLY A 102 -1.79 14.46 6.96
C GLY A 102 -2.37 13.19 6.36
N ALA A 103 -2.71 13.18 5.07
CA ALA A 103 -3.14 11.98 4.36
C ALA A 103 -1.90 11.19 3.93
N PHE A 104 -1.51 10.21 4.75
CA PHE A 104 -0.37 9.33 4.47
C PHE A 104 -0.84 7.98 3.91
N PRO A 105 0.01 7.27 3.15
CA PRO A 105 -0.27 5.90 2.75
C PRO A 105 -0.60 5.02 3.96
N THR A 106 -1.65 4.20 3.85
CA THR A 106 -2.07 3.29 4.92
C THR A 106 -1.20 2.04 5.04
N VAL A 107 -0.39 1.78 4.01
CA VAL A 107 0.59 0.70 3.95
C VAL A 107 1.90 1.27 3.43
N LEU A 108 2.99 0.97 4.13
CA LEU A 108 4.35 1.30 3.75
C LEU A 108 5.17 0.02 3.76
N ARG A 109 6.04 -0.17 2.76
CA ARG A 109 6.98 -1.29 2.74
C ARG A 109 8.41 -0.74 2.73
N PRO A 110 9.11 -0.78 3.88
CA PRO A 110 10.54 -0.55 3.89
C PRO A 110 11.24 -1.80 3.36
N ASP A 111 12.06 -1.65 2.33
CA ASP A 111 12.94 -2.71 1.86
C ASP A 111 14.24 -2.63 2.64
N LEU A 112 14.57 -3.71 3.36
CA LEU A 112 15.64 -3.77 4.34
C LEU A 112 16.69 -4.82 3.95
N LEU A 113 17.96 -4.45 4.09
CA LEU A 113 19.09 -5.38 4.05
C LEU A 113 19.61 -5.59 5.47
N LEU A 114 19.75 -6.84 5.89
CA LEU A 114 20.43 -7.16 7.15
C LEU A 114 21.95 -7.12 6.94
N THR A 115 22.64 -6.35 7.77
CA THR A 115 24.11 -6.19 7.79
C THR A 115 24.66 -6.60 9.16
N ASP A 116 25.98 -6.63 9.30
CA ASP A 116 26.65 -6.91 10.59
C ASP A 116 26.29 -5.87 11.68
N ASP A 117 25.92 -4.65 11.27
CA ASP A 117 25.54 -3.55 12.16
C ASP A 117 24.01 -3.42 12.35
N GLY A 118 23.22 -4.30 11.75
CA GLY A 118 21.75 -4.27 11.81
C GLY A 118 21.09 -3.99 10.45
N PHE A 119 19.82 -3.59 10.47
CA PHE A 119 19.05 -3.33 9.25
C PHE A 119 19.43 -2.00 8.59
N ALA A 120 19.71 -2.05 7.28
CA ALA A 120 19.88 -0.90 6.43
C ALA A 120 18.66 -0.74 5.51
N LEU A 121 18.04 0.44 5.51
CA LEU A 121 16.93 0.78 4.61
C LEU A 121 17.48 1.11 3.22
N THR A 122 17.01 0.39 2.19
CA THR A 122 17.40 0.64 0.80
C THR A 122 16.34 1.40 0.02
N GLU A 123 15.07 1.14 0.31
CA GLU A 123 13.92 1.76 -0.36
C GLU A 123 12.74 1.86 0.61
N LEU A 124 11.88 2.86 0.40
CA LEU A 124 10.62 3.01 1.11
C LEU A 124 9.50 3.16 0.09
N ASP A 125 8.73 2.10 -0.08
CA ASP A 125 7.62 2.03 -1.03
C ASP A 125 6.30 2.46 -0.34
N SER A 126 5.55 3.32 -1.04
CA SER A 126 4.28 3.90 -0.60
C SER A 126 3.06 3.39 -1.38
N VAL A 127 3.28 2.55 -2.39
CA VAL A 127 2.23 1.79 -3.09
C VAL A 127 2.68 0.32 -3.21
N PRO A 128 2.96 -0.35 -2.07
CA PRO A 128 3.66 -1.62 -2.11
C PRO A 128 2.74 -2.80 -2.41
N GLY A 129 3.23 -3.70 -3.26
CA GLY A 129 2.75 -5.09 -3.32
C GLY A 129 3.33 -5.95 -2.20
N GLY A 130 2.96 -7.22 -2.16
CA GLY A 130 3.47 -8.23 -1.23
C GLY A 130 2.62 -8.42 0.03
N ILE A 131 1.51 -7.70 0.18
CA ILE A 131 0.59 -7.83 1.33
C ILE A 131 -0.09 -9.20 1.30
N GLY A 132 -0.67 -9.55 0.14
CA GLY A 132 -1.32 -10.83 -0.07
C GLY A 132 -0.33 -11.98 0.00
N LEU A 133 0.87 -11.81 -0.58
CA LEU A 133 1.95 -12.79 -0.45
C LEU A 133 2.37 -13.06 0.98
N THR A 134 2.62 -12.01 1.76
CA THR A 134 3.04 -12.15 3.16
C THR A 134 1.95 -12.88 3.93
N ALA A 135 0.68 -12.46 3.79
CA ALA A 135 -0.44 -13.15 4.43
C ALA A 135 -0.58 -14.62 4.02
N PHE A 136 -0.38 -14.94 2.74
CA PHE A 136 -0.41 -16.32 2.24
C PHE A 136 0.71 -17.17 2.86
N LEU A 137 1.94 -16.66 2.88
CA LEU A 137 3.08 -17.32 3.51
C LEU A 137 2.86 -17.50 5.00
N ASN A 138 2.30 -16.51 5.69
CA ASN A 138 1.98 -16.60 7.11
C ASN A 138 1.06 -17.80 7.41
N ARG A 139 0.03 -18.01 6.59
CA ARG A 139 -0.87 -19.18 6.70
C ARG A 139 -0.15 -20.47 6.38
N LEU A 140 0.64 -20.48 5.31
CA LEU A 140 1.36 -21.67 4.85
C LEU A 140 2.33 -22.20 5.92
N TYR A 141 2.98 -21.31 6.66
CA TYR A 141 3.90 -21.63 7.76
C TYR A 141 3.24 -21.68 9.14
N ALA A 142 1.92 -21.50 9.26
CA ALA A 142 1.24 -21.37 10.56
C ALA A 142 1.45 -22.58 11.49
N SER A 143 1.53 -23.79 10.93
CA SER A 143 1.76 -25.02 11.70
C SER A 143 3.16 -25.10 12.33
N ALA A 144 4.13 -24.33 11.83
CA ALA A 144 5.47 -24.25 12.39
C ALA A 144 5.52 -23.42 13.69
N GLY A 145 4.52 -22.56 13.92
CA GLY A 145 4.41 -21.67 15.08
C GLY A 145 5.42 -20.51 15.08
N GLY A 146 5.11 -19.45 15.83
CA GLY A 146 6.03 -18.30 15.98
C GLY A 146 6.19 -17.44 14.72
N VAL A 147 5.19 -17.45 13.85
CA VAL A 147 5.17 -16.64 12.62
C VAL A 147 4.71 -15.22 12.94
N LEU A 148 5.50 -14.22 12.56
CA LEU A 148 5.11 -12.81 12.71
C LEU A 148 3.91 -12.49 11.82
N GLY A 149 2.84 -11.97 12.41
CA GLY A 149 1.58 -11.70 11.69
C GLY A 149 0.69 -12.94 11.50
N GLU A 150 0.82 -13.95 12.37
CA GLU A 150 -0.09 -15.10 12.45
C GLU A 150 -1.57 -14.71 12.59
N ASN A 151 -2.47 -15.70 12.49
CA ASN A 151 -3.92 -15.52 12.65
C ASN A 151 -4.51 -14.44 11.72
N ASP A 152 -4.03 -14.39 10.48
CA ASP A 152 -4.46 -13.43 9.46
C ASP A 152 -4.28 -11.95 9.84
N ALA A 153 -3.36 -11.64 10.76
CA ALA A 153 -3.11 -10.26 11.18
C ALA A 153 -2.80 -9.34 9.99
N MET A 154 -2.07 -9.81 8.97
CA MET A 154 -1.81 -9.04 7.74
C MET A 154 -3.09 -8.66 7.00
N VAL A 155 -4.00 -9.61 6.79
CA VAL A 155 -5.29 -9.38 6.11
C VAL A 155 -6.18 -8.45 6.94
N ALA A 156 -6.27 -8.72 8.25
CA ALA A 156 -7.09 -7.94 9.17
C ALA A 156 -6.61 -6.49 9.30
N ASN A 157 -5.30 -6.28 9.45
CA ASN A 157 -4.72 -4.94 9.59
C ASN A 157 -4.74 -4.15 8.29
N PHE A 158 -4.58 -4.80 7.13
CA PHE A 158 -4.78 -4.16 5.83
C PHE A 158 -6.21 -3.62 5.69
N TYR A 159 -7.22 -4.43 6.01
CA TYR A 159 -8.60 -3.94 5.99
C TYR A 159 -8.84 -2.85 7.03
N ALA A 160 -8.34 -3.01 8.26
CA ALA A 160 -8.54 -2.04 9.33
C ALA A 160 -7.93 -0.67 8.98
N SER A 161 -6.75 -0.65 8.36
CA SER A 161 -6.09 0.60 7.95
C SER A 161 -6.88 1.33 6.86
N LEU A 162 -7.47 0.61 5.91
CA LEU A 162 -8.33 1.19 4.89
C LEU A 162 -9.67 1.66 5.48
N ALA A 163 -10.35 0.82 6.26
CA ALA A 163 -11.64 1.17 6.86
C ALA A 163 -11.53 2.38 7.80
N ALA A 164 -10.37 2.59 8.44
CA ALA A 164 -10.11 3.76 9.27
C ALA A 164 -10.13 5.09 8.50
N LEU A 165 -10.04 5.08 7.16
CA LEU A 165 -10.21 6.27 6.32
C LEU A 165 -11.67 6.75 6.23
N ARG A 166 -12.64 5.91 6.61
CA ARG A 166 -14.08 6.18 6.61
C ARG A 166 -14.73 5.62 7.88
N PRO A 167 -14.35 6.10 9.09
CA PRO A 167 -14.81 5.54 10.36
C PRO A 167 -16.32 5.65 10.57
N GLU A 168 -16.99 6.57 9.88
CA GLU A 168 -18.44 6.73 9.86
C GLU A 168 -19.16 5.62 9.07
N THR A 169 -18.44 4.89 8.22
CA THR A 169 -19.00 3.84 7.35
C THR A 169 -18.68 2.46 7.92
N ARG A 170 -19.70 1.76 8.44
CA ARG A 170 -19.52 0.48 9.15
C ARG A 170 -18.88 -0.65 8.31
N ASN A 171 -19.19 -0.72 7.01
CA ASN A 171 -18.65 -1.72 6.08
C ASN A 171 -18.43 -1.05 4.72
N PRO A 172 -17.38 -0.23 4.59
CA PRO A 172 -17.16 0.58 3.40
C PRO A 172 -16.93 -0.31 2.19
N PHE A 173 -17.40 0.14 1.02
CA PHE A 173 -17.00 -0.47 -0.24
C PHE A 173 -15.57 -0.02 -0.58
N ILE A 174 -14.65 -0.97 -0.61
CA ILE A 174 -13.23 -0.75 -0.89
C ILE A 174 -12.89 -1.33 -2.25
N ALA A 175 -12.43 -0.49 -3.17
CA ALA A 175 -11.88 -0.89 -4.46
C ALA A 175 -10.35 -0.98 -4.39
N LEU A 176 -9.79 -2.16 -4.64
CA LEU A 176 -8.36 -2.34 -4.90
C LEU A 176 -8.15 -2.19 -6.41
N VAL A 177 -7.63 -1.05 -6.84
CA VAL A 177 -7.62 -0.65 -8.26
C VAL A 177 -6.24 -0.89 -8.84
N VAL A 178 -6.09 -1.96 -9.61
CA VAL A 178 -4.80 -2.40 -10.16
C VAL A 178 -4.77 -2.08 -11.67
N SER A 179 -3.89 -1.16 -12.10
CA SER A 179 -3.73 -0.85 -13.53
C SER A 179 -3.09 -1.99 -14.31
N ASP A 180 -3.10 -1.88 -15.63
CA ASP A 180 -2.41 -2.84 -16.51
C ASP A 180 -0.89 -2.79 -16.32
N GLU A 181 -0.30 -1.62 -16.06
CA GLU A 181 1.13 -1.49 -15.74
C GLU A 181 1.52 -2.29 -14.49
N ALA A 182 0.60 -2.40 -13.52
CA ALA A 182 0.79 -3.15 -12.30
C ALA A 182 0.17 -4.56 -12.33
N ALA A 183 -0.20 -5.08 -13.52
CA ALA A 183 -0.94 -6.35 -13.66
C ALA A 183 -0.25 -7.54 -12.99
N THR A 184 1.08 -7.54 -12.91
CA THR A 184 1.86 -8.56 -12.19
C THR A 184 1.42 -8.77 -10.74
N TYR A 185 0.91 -7.74 -10.06
CA TYR A 185 0.43 -7.82 -8.67
C TYR A 185 -1.07 -8.11 -8.54
N ARG A 186 -1.81 -8.12 -9.65
CA ARG A 186 -3.27 -8.33 -9.62
C ARG A 186 -3.67 -9.62 -8.90
N PRO A 187 -3.00 -10.77 -9.09
CA PRO A 187 -3.44 -12.01 -8.44
C PRO A 187 -3.35 -11.96 -6.90
N GLU A 188 -2.38 -11.26 -6.31
CA GLU A 188 -2.33 -11.09 -4.85
C GLU A 188 -3.45 -10.18 -4.33
N MET A 189 -3.82 -9.14 -5.08
CA MET A 189 -4.89 -8.22 -4.71
C MET A 189 -6.26 -8.90 -4.83
N GLU A 190 -6.46 -9.72 -5.87
CA GLU A 190 -7.63 -10.58 -6.02
C GLU A 190 -7.74 -11.59 -4.87
N TRP A 191 -6.62 -12.23 -4.52
CA TRP A 191 -6.58 -13.15 -3.39
C TRP A 191 -6.94 -12.45 -2.08
N LEU A 192 -6.36 -11.28 -1.81
CA LEU A 192 -6.60 -10.50 -0.60
C LEU A 192 -8.07 -10.04 -0.52
N ALA A 193 -8.63 -9.55 -1.61
CA ALA A 193 -10.05 -9.20 -1.71
C ALA A 193 -10.94 -10.43 -1.41
N ALA A 194 -10.66 -11.58 -2.01
CA ALA A 194 -11.41 -12.81 -1.76
C ALA A 194 -11.35 -13.26 -0.29
N GLN A 195 -10.18 -13.18 0.36
CA GLN A 195 -10.06 -13.49 1.79
C GLN A 195 -10.92 -12.57 2.66
N LEU A 196 -10.96 -11.28 2.33
CA LEU A 196 -11.77 -10.30 3.04
C LEU A 196 -13.28 -10.49 2.78
N GLN A 197 -13.67 -10.86 1.57
CA GLN A 197 -15.05 -11.20 1.22
C GLN A 197 -15.57 -12.42 1.99
N LEU A 198 -14.74 -13.46 2.20
CA LEU A 198 -15.09 -14.60 3.04
C LEU A 198 -15.37 -14.20 4.50
N GLN A 199 -14.84 -13.05 4.94
CA GLN A 199 -15.10 -12.45 6.25
C GLN A 199 -16.27 -11.44 6.23
N GLY A 200 -17.03 -11.36 5.14
CA GLY A 200 -18.18 -10.47 4.97
C GLY A 200 -17.81 -9.01 4.68
N LYS A 201 -16.55 -8.73 4.28
CA LYS A 201 -16.10 -7.37 3.92
C LYS A 201 -16.42 -7.06 2.45
N ARG A 202 -16.74 -5.81 2.16
CA ARG A 202 -17.01 -5.32 0.79
C ARG A 202 -15.72 -4.83 0.13
N VAL A 203 -14.80 -5.75 -0.16
CA VAL A 203 -13.51 -5.44 -0.80
C VAL A 203 -13.45 -6.13 -2.15
N PHE A 204 -13.12 -5.40 -3.21
CA PHE A 204 -13.11 -5.91 -4.57
C PHE A 204 -11.85 -5.46 -5.30
N CYS A 205 -11.16 -6.39 -5.96
CA CYS A 205 -10.08 -6.06 -6.89
C CYS A 205 -10.69 -5.79 -8.26
N MET A 206 -10.32 -4.66 -8.87
CA MET A 206 -10.88 -4.21 -10.16
C MET A 206 -9.83 -3.48 -10.99
N ARG A 207 -10.11 -3.31 -12.28
CA ARG A 207 -9.31 -2.48 -13.16
C ARG A 207 -9.77 -1.02 -13.07
N PRO A 208 -8.92 -0.03 -13.40
CA PRO A 208 -9.34 1.36 -13.41
C PRO A 208 -10.56 1.62 -14.29
N GLU A 209 -10.70 0.94 -15.43
CA GLU A 209 -11.81 1.07 -16.37
C GLU A 209 -13.15 0.54 -15.86
N ASP A 210 -13.17 -0.24 -14.79
CA ASP A 210 -14.39 -0.74 -14.16
C ASP A 210 -15.10 0.35 -13.32
N ILE A 211 -14.42 1.48 -13.10
CA ILE A 211 -14.88 2.59 -12.27
C ILE A 211 -15.42 3.71 -13.16
N PHE A 212 -16.57 4.26 -12.81
CA PHE A 212 -17.15 5.41 -13.51
C PHE A 212 -17.74 6.44 -12.54
N PRO A 213 -17.80 7.71 -12.93
CA PRO A 213 -18.44 8.74 -12.12
C PRO A 213 -19.98 8.66 -12.23
N LEU A 214 -20.66 8.86 -11.10
CA LEU A 214 -22.10 9.14 -11.04
C LEU A 214 -22.30 10.41 -10.21
N GLY A 215 -22.35 11.56 -10.89
CA GLY A 215 -22.28 12.85 -10.21
C GLY A 215 -20.91 13.02 -9.53
N PRO A 216 -20.85 13.39 -8.24
CA PRO A 216 -19.58 13.54 -7.51
C PRO A 216 -19.02 12.21 -6.97
N GLN A 217 -19.71 11.08 -7.20
CA GLN A 217 -19.33 9.79 -6.64
C GLN A 217 -18.64 8.92 -7.68
N LEU A 218 -17.76 8.04 -7.23
CA LEU A 218 -17.25 6.94 -8.04
C LEU A 218 -18.06 5.69 -7.74
N CYS A 219 -18.43 4.99 -8.79
CA CYS A 219 -19.22 3.78 -8.72
C CYS A 219 -18.56 2.66 -9.52
N PHE A 220 -18.96 1.44 -9.18
CA PHE A 220 -18.73 0.21 -9.93
C PHE A 220 -20.08 -0.38 -10.35
N ASP A 221 -20.13 -1.08 -11.48
CA ASP A 221 -21.36 -1.73 -11.96
C ASP A 221 -21.48 -3.14 -11.36
N ALA A 222 -22.36 -3.31 -10.37
CA ALA A 222 -22.71 -4.60 -9.81
C ALA A 222 -24.00 -5.13 -10.47
N ASP A 223 -23.82 -5.92 -11.53
CA ASP A 223 -24.90 -6.58 -12.28
C ASP A 223 -26.01 -5.61 -12.75
N GLY A 224 -25.61 -4.47 -13.29
CA GLY A 224 -26.51 -3.41 -13.79
C GLY A 224 -26.92 -2.38 -12.74
N ASN A 225 -26.42 -2.49 -11.50
CA ASN A 225 -26.69 -1.51 -10.44
C ASN A 225 -25.40 -0.78 -10.05
N PRO A 226 -25.38 0.57 -10.08
CA PRO A 226 -24.23 1.34 -9.63
C PRO A 226 -24.07 1.24 -8.13
N GLU A 227 -22.95 0.68 -7.69
CA GLU A 227 -22.53 0.61 -6.29
C GLU A 227 -21.48 1.68 -6.02
N LYS A 228 -21.74 2.52 -5.01
CA LYS A 228 -20.81 3.59 -4.61
C LYS A 228 -19.55 2.98 -4.00
N ILE A 229 -18.40 3.47 -4.44
CA ILE A 229 -17.08 3.19 -3.88
C ILE A 229 -16.79 4.21 -2.76
N ASP A 230 -16.50 3.74 -1.56
CA ASP A 230 -16.19 4.60 -0.41
C ASP A 230 -14.68 4.88 -0.29
N ILE A 231 -13.85 3.89 -0.65
CA ILE A 231 -12.38 3.94 -0.57
C ILE A 231 -11.79 3.33 -1.84
N ILE A 232 -10.78 4.00 -2.41
CA ILE A 232 -9.91 3.47 -3.44
C ILE A 232 -8.54 3.22 -2.83
N TYR A 233 -8.10 1.96 -2.82
CA TYR A 233 -6.69 1.62 -2.70
C TYR A 233 -6.10 1.57 -4.10
N ARG A 234 -5.42 2.66 -4.48
CA ARG A 234 -4.75 2.78 -5.77
C ARG A 234 -3.54 1.83 -5.81
N PHE A 235 -3.47 1.02 -6.86
CA PHE A 235 -2.32 0.21 -7.20
C PHE A 235 -1.92 0.43 -8.66
N PHE A 236 -1.54 1.67 -8.94
CA PHE A 236 -0.99 2.15 -10.21
C PHE A 236 -0.13 3.35 -9.91
N GLU A 237 0.95 3.57 -10.65
CA GLU A 237 1.92 4.61 -10.31
C GLU A 237 1.49 6.02 -10.75
N LEU A 238 2.01 7.06 -10.09
CA LEU A 238 1.66 8.43 -10.48
C LEU A 238 2.26 8.84 -11.83
N PHE A 239 3.35 8.19 -12.26
CA PHE A 239 3.88 8.37 -13.62
C PHE A 239 3.02 7.67 -14.69
N ASP A 240 2.22 6.67 -14.30
CA ASP A 240 1.32 5.91 -15.17
C ASP A 240 -0.06 6.58 -15.33
N LEU A 241 -0.31 7.70 -14.63
CA LEU A 241 -1.62 8.39 -14.65
C LEU A 241 -2.16 8.69 -16.04
N ALA A 242 -1.29 8.96 -17.02
CA ALA A 242 -1.70 9.24 -18.40
C ALA A 242 -2.34 8.02 -19.09
N ASN A 243 -2.02 6.80 -18.65
CA ASN A 243 -2.59 5.56 -19.18
C ASN A 243 -3.85 5.13 -18.40
N VAL A 244 -4.05 5.66 -17.19
CA VAL A 244 -5.22 5.39 -16.35
C VAL A 244 -6.38 6.31 -16.76
N LYS A 245 -7.22 5.84 -17.70
CA LYS A 245 -8.33 6.63 -18.29
C LYS A 245 -9.27 7.26 -17.27
N THR A 246 -9.48 6.59 -16.13
CA THR A 246 -10.41 7.02 -15.08
C THR A 246 -9.75 7.89 -14.01
N ALA A 247 -8.44 8.14 -14.09
CA ALA A 247 -7.70 8.94 -13.12
C ALA A 247 -8.32 10.32 -12.92
N LYS A 248 -8.75 10.97 -14.00
CA LYS A 248 -9.43 12.27 -13.92
C LYS A 248 -10.65 12.22 -13.00
N PHE A 249 -11.49 11.20 -13.13
CA PHE A 249 -12.68 11.03 -12.28
C PHE A 249 -12.30 10.78 -10.82
N ILE A 250 -11.20 10.08 -10.57
CA ILE A 250 -10.67 9.86 -9.22
C ILE A 250 -10.31 11.19 -8.55
N PHE A 251 -9.60 12.08 -9.28
CA PHE A 251 -9.26 13.39 -8.75
C PHE A 251 -10.48 14.31 -8.61
N GLU A 252 -11.45 14.26 -9.53
CA GLU A 252 -12.70 15.04 -9.46
C GLU A 252 -13.62 14.61 -8.32
N ALA A 253 -13.70 13.31 -8.02
CA ALA A 253 -14.51 12.82 -6.89
C ALA A 253 -13.87 13.09 -5.52
N TRP A 254 -12.58 13.40 -5.51
CA TRP A 254 -11.86 13.82 -4.31
C TRP A 254 -12.02 15.32 -4.02
N SER A 255 -12.22 16.17 -5.04
CA SER A 255 -12.32 17.64 -4.91
C SER A 255 -13.65 18.12 -4.36
#